data_AF-A0A395XK37-F1
#
_entry.id   AF-A0A395XK37-F1
#
_cell.length_a   1.000
_cell.length_b   1.000
_cell.length_c   1.000
_cell.angle_alpha   90.00
_cell.angle_beta   90.00
_cell.angle_gamma   90.00
#
_symmetry.space_group_name_H-M   'P 1'
#
loop_
_entity.id
_entity.type
_entity.pdbx_description
1 polymer ?
#
loop_
_entity_poly.entity_id
_entity_poly.type
_entity_poly.pdbx_seq_one_letter_code
_entity_poly.pdbx_strand_id
1 'polypeptide(L)'
;MESKNLVICDPETKFASAFAQYLTRQKELAVRVRTCSDFSYVLAIQEKEKIDFLFISSEYPEDSRKQVKAGMVFVIAPEREVALENREVPIYKYQPGDQILAEMIRQCSMSGDEKQIFLKITGKKNCKVIAVYSPVRRIGKTTYAIRLGRKLAKEANVLYLGMETYGGEGGHFPEGTQTLADVLYYARQEQSNIGTVLTTIVRHSENLDYIVPMPVSEDIKEIDSEEWIRLIQKIIEQSIYEIVILDMDEGVRDIYRVLRICNEIHMLTIDEPVAEAKVAQFEAELELLGYEDVRRKIIRKEQRT
;
A
#
# COMPACT_ATOMS: atom_id res chain seq x y z
N MET A 1 21.92 5.00 -0.36
CA MET A 1 21.69 3.62 0.14
C MET A 1 21.79 2.72 -1.08
N GLU A 2 22.60 1.67 -1.03
CA GLU A 2 22.84 0.82 -2.20
C GLU A 2 21.64 -0.12 -2.40
N SER A 3 21.03 -0.09 -3.58
CA SER A 3 19.89 -0.95 -3.90
C SER A 3 20.32 -2.42 -3.85
N LYS A 4 19.56 -3.24 -3.13
CA LYS A 4 19.82 -4.68 -3.02
C LYS A 4 19.73 -5.37 -4.37
N ASN A 5 20.63 -6.30 -4.64
CA ASN A 5 20.64 -6.97 -5.93
C ASN A 5 19.72 -8.20 -5.90
N LEU A 6 18.66 -8.19 -6.71
CA LEU A 6 17.72 -9.29 -6.84
C LEU A 6 17.85 -9.90 -8.23
N VAL A 7 18.14 -11.19 -8.31
CA VAL A 7 18.29 -11.94 -9.57
C VAL A 7 17.19 -12.97 -9.70
N ILE A 8 16.50 -13.00 -10.83
CA ILE A 8 15.52 -14.02 -11.20
C ILE A 8 16.10 -14.85 -12.35
N CYS A 9 16.49 -16.09 -12.07
CA CYS A 9 17.02 -17.06 -13.02
C CYS A 9 15.98 -18.15 -13.31
N ASP A 10 15.29 -18.05 -14.45
CA ASP A 10 14.27 -19.01 -14.86
C ASP A 10 14.35 -19.25 -16.37
N PRO A 11 14.36 -20.52 -16.85
CA PRO A 11 14.29 -20.83 -18.28
C PRO A 11 13.05 -20.22 -18.95
N GLU A 12 11.95 -20.09 -18.21
CA GLU A 12 10.72 -19.46 -18.65
C GLU A 12 10.83 -17.93 -18.56
N THR A 13 11.46 -17.34 -19.58
CA THR A 13 11.71 -15.89 -19.68
C THR A 13 10.47 -15.02 -19.51
N LYS A 14 9.29 -15.50 -19.92
CA LYS A 14 8.01 -14.79 -19.75
C LYS A 14 7.64 -14.63 -18.28
N PHE A 15 7.76 -15.71 -17.49
CA PHE A 15 7.52 -15.67 -16.05
C PHE A 15 8.52 -14.72 -15.37
N ALA A 16 9.82 -14.89 -15.64
CA ALA A 16 10.86 -14.04 -15.03
C ALA A 16 10.65 -12.55 -15.34
N SER A 17 10.31 -12.22 -16.59
CA SER A 17 10.01 -10.84 -17.00
C SER A 17 8.75 -10.29 -16.33
N ALA A 18 7.67 -11.07 -16.26
CA ALA A 18 6.43 -10.66 -15.61
C ALA A 18 6.65 -10.40 -14.10
N PHE A 19 7.35 -11.28 -13.40
CA PHE A 19 7.65 -11.12 -11.99
C PHE A 19 8.61 -9.94 -11.74
N ALA A 20 9.63 -9.76 -12.59
CA ALA A 20 10.52 -8.60 -12.51
C ALA A 20 9.77 -7.27 -12.70
N GLN A 21 8.84 -7.21 -13.66
CA GLN A 21 7.99 -6.04 -13.87
C GLN A 21 7.09 -5.78 -12.66
N TYR A 22 6.52 -6.84 -12.07
CA TYR A 22 5.72 -6.72 -10.85
C TYR A 22 6.54 -6.13 -9.70
N LEU A 23 7.74 -6.66 -9.41
CA LEU A 23 8.62 -6.16 -8.34
C LEU A 23 9.08 -4.73 -8.59
N THR A 24 9.42 -4.38 -9.84
CA THR A 24 9.87 -3.02 -10.20
C THR A 24 8.78 -1.97 -10.05
N ARG A 25 7.49 -2.36 -10.08
CA ARG A 25 6.37 -1.45 -9.84
C ARG A 25 6.15 -1.13 -8.36
N GLN A 26 6.68 -1.95 -7.45
CA GLN A 26 6.56 -1.73 -6.01
C GLN A 26 7.50 -0.60 -5.59
N LYS A 27 6.93 0.58 -5.37
CA LYS A 27 7.69 1.82 -5.10
C LYS A 27 8.50 1.73 -3.80
N GLU A 28 8.08 0.88 -2.88
CA GLU A 28 8.70 0.65 -1.57
C GLU A 28 9.93 -0.24 -1.62
N LEU A 29 10.09 -1.06 -2.66
CA LEU A 29 11.21 -1.99 -2.77
C LEU A 29 12.47 -1.26 -3.24
N ALA A 30 13.52 -1.30 -2.42
CA ALA A 30 14.85 -0.79 -2.74
C ALA A 30 15.71 -1.87 -3.42
N VAL A 31 15.14 -2.60 -4.38
CA VAL A 31 15.82 -3.72 -5.06
C VAL A 31 16.06 -3.42 -6.53
N ARG A 32 17.23 -3.78 -7.03
CA ARG A 32 17.58 -3.74 -8.44
C ARG A 32 17.37 -5.14 -8.99
N VAL A 33 16.31 -5.30 -9.79
CA VAL A 33 15.92 -6.58 -10.36
C VAL A 33 16.67 -6.85 -11.66
N ARG A 34 17.23 -8.06 -11.78
CA ARG A 34 17.82 -8.60 -13.02
C ARG A 34 17.21 -9.95 -13.34
N THR A 35 17.01 -10.22 -14.63
CA THR A 35 16.51 -11.52 -15.11
C THR A 35 17.54 -12.22 -15.99
N CYS A 36 17.57 -13.54 -15.93
CA CYS A 36 18.34 -14.38 -16.84
C CYS A 36 17.68 -15.76 -17.00
N SER A 37 18.01 -16.45 -18.09
CA SER A 37 17.56 -17.83 -18.35
C SER A 37 18.72 -18.84 -18.35
N ASP A 38 19.95 -18.36 -18.12
CA ASP A 38 21.16 -19.18 -18.10
C ASP A 38 21.81 -19.05 -16.72
N PHE A 39 22.04 -20.20 -16.08
CA PHE A 39 22.71 -20.31 -14.79
C PHE A 39 24.12 -19.71 -14.81
N SER A 40 24.83 -19.81 -15.94
CA SER A 40 26.17 -19.24 -16.13
C SER A 40 26.19 -17.72 -15.91
N TYR A 41 25.07 -17.04 -16.22
CA TYR A 41 24.93 -15.61 -15.98
C TYR A 41 24.85 -15.27 -14.49
N VAL A 42 24.22 -16.13 -13.68
CA VAL A 42 24.19 -15.98 -12.21
C VAL A 42 25.59 -16.07 -11.63
N LEU A 43 26.40 -17.04 -12.11
CA LEU A 43 27.80 -17.19 -11.72
C LEU A 43 28.63 -15.95 -12.11
N ALA A 44 28.41 -15.39 -13.30
CA ALA A 44 29.10 -14.17 -13.73
C ALA A 44 28.69 -12.93 -12.92
N ILE A 45 27.46 -12.87 -12.41
CA ILE A 45 27.01 -11.77 -11.54
C ILE A 45 27.71 -11.85 -10.18
N GLN A 46 27.71 -13.02 -9.53
CA GLN A 46 28.28 -13.17 -8.18
C GLN A 46 29.78 -12.85 -8.11
N GLU A 47 30.52 -12.97 -9.23
CA GLU A 47 31.94 -12.59 -9.31
C GLU A 47 32.13 -11.07 -9.28
N LYS A 48 31.15 -10.31 -9.77
CA LYS A 48 31.23 -8.84 -9.92
C LYS A 48 30.58 -8.10 -8.78
N GLU A 49 29.52 -8.64 -8.21
CA GLU A 49 28.70 -7.98 -7.22
C GLU A 49 27.96 -9.01 -6.35
N LYS A 50 27.63 -8.60 -5.12
CA LYS A 50 26.85 -9.45 -4.21
C LYS A 50 25.44 -9.68 -4.79
N ILE A 51 24.96 -10.91 -4.69
CA ILE A 51 23.54 -11.25 -4.91
C ILE A 51 22.87 -11.28 -3.53
N ASP A 52 21.94 -10.37 -3.26
CA ASP A 52 21.23 -10.36 -1.98
C ASP A 52 20.07 -11.36 -2.02
N PHE A 53 19.30 -11.38 -3.11
CA PHE A 53 18.17 -12.29 -3.31
C PHE A 53 18.30 -13.01 -4.65
N LEU A 54 18.21 -14.33 -4.64
CA LEU A 54 18.16 -15.15 -5.83
C LEU A 54 16.82 -15.89 -5.89
N PHE A 55 16.05 -15.66 -6.93
CA PHE A 55 14.94 -16.51 -7.33
C PHE A 55 15.43 -17.41 -8.47
N ILE A 56 15.45 -18.72 -8.27
CA ILE A 56 16.01 -19.67 -9.24
C ILE A 56 15.05 -20.82 -9.49
N SER A 57 14.85 -21.19 -10.76
CA SER A 57 13.97 -22.32 -11.12
C SER A 57 14.48 -23.64 -10.53
N SER A 58 13.55 -24.48 -10.07
CA SER A 58 13.83 -25.86 -9.66
C SER A 58 14.34 -26.75 -10.80
N GLU A 59 14.22 -26.31 -12.05
CA GLU A 59 14.80 -26.98 -13.23
C GLU A 59 16.33 -26.98 -13.20
N TYR A 60 16.96 -26.03 -12.50
CA TYR A 60 18.41 -26.07 -12.31
C TYR A 60 18.76 -27.05 -11.18
N PRO A 61 19.69 -27.99 -11.39
CA PRO A 61 20.03 -29.00 -10.38
C PRO A 61 20.51 -28.40 -9.05
N GLU A 62 20.18 -29.05 -7.93
CA GLU A 62 20.59 -28.63 -6.58
C GLU A 62 22.11 -28.40 -6.47
N ASP A 63 22.92 -29.29 -7.05
CA ASP A 63 24.38 -29.16 -7.08
C ASP A 63 24.89 -27.94 -7.85
N SER A 64 24.11 -27.45 -8.82
CA SER A 64 24.39 -26.17 -9.47
C SER A 64 24.02 -25.03 -8.54
N ARG A 65 22.80 -25.03 -7.98
CA ARG A 65 22.31 -23.95 -7.10
C ARG A 65 23.20 -23.73 -5.86
N LYS A 66 23.74 -24.80 -5.28
CA LYS A 66 24.75 -24.78 -4.18
C LYS A 66 25.98 -23.94 -4.46
N GLN A 67 26.35 -23.76 -5.72
CA GLN A 67 27.53 -22.99 -6.11
C GLN A 67 27.30 -21.48 -6.03
N VAL A 68 26.05 -21.04 -5.90
CA VAL A 68 25.70 -19.63 -5.89
C VAL A 68 25.80 -19.04 -4.50
N LYS A 69 26.58 -17.97 -4.37
CA LYS A 69 26.71 -17.18 -3.15
C LYS A 69 25.68 -16.05 -3.15
N ALA A 70 24.45 -16.39 -2.76
CA ALA A 70 23.39 -15.41 -2.53
C ALA A 70 23.08 -15.27 -1.02
N GLY A 71 22.58 -14.10 -0.61
CA GLY A 71 22.10 -13.88 0.75
C GLY A 71 20.93 -14.81 1.09
N MET A 72 19.92 -14.83 0.22
CA MET A 72 18.77 -15.73 0.31
C MET A 72 18.47 -16.35 -1.06
N VAL A 73 18.10 -17.62 -1.07
CA VAL A 73 17.77 -18.38 -2.28
C VAL A 73 16.33 -18.86 -2.20
N PHE A 74 15.52 -18.45 -3.16
CA PHE A 74 14.13 -18.85 -3.36
C PHE A 74 14.08 -19.77 -4.58
N VAL A 75 13.65 -21.01 -4.38
CA VAL A 75 13.54 -22.00 -5.46
C VAL A 75 12.12 -21.97 -6.01
N ILE A 76 11.97 -21.49 -7.24
CA ILE A 76 10.69 -21.41 -7.94
C ILE A 76 10.38 -22.75 -8.57
N ALA A 77 9.28 -23.36 -8.20
CA ALA A 77 8.88 -24.66 -8.72
C ALA A 77 7.42 -24.70 -9.17
N PRO A 78 7.12 -25.43 -10.26
CA PRO A 78 5.75 -25.67 -10.71
C PRO A 78 4.98 -26.64 -9.80
N GLU A 79 5.69 -27.38 -8.93
CA GLU A 79 5.15 -28.37 -8.00
C GLU A 79 5.54 -28.02 -6.55
N ARG A 80 4.79 -28.55 -5.57
CA ARG A 80 5.01 -28.24 -4.14
C ARG A 80 6.15 -29.04 -3.52
N GLU A 81 6.47 -30.21 -4.08
CA GLU A 81 7.59 -31.03 -3.62
C GLU A 81 8.81 -30.76 -4.51
N VAL A 82 9.86 -30.23 -3.88
CA VAL A 82 11.09 -29.84 -4.56
C VAL A 82 12.25 -30.30 -3.71
N ALA A 83 13.31 -30.83 -4.34
CA ALA A 83 14.57 -31.06 -3.66
C ALA A 83 15.18 -29.69 -3.31
N LEU A 84 15.29 -29.42 -2.00
CA LEU A 84 15.79 -28.17 -1.45
C LEU A 84 17.04 -28.43 -0.61
N GLU A 85 17.98 -27.50 -0.68
CA GLU A 85 19.05 -27.40 0.31
C GLU A 85 18.53 -26.72 1.60
N ASN A 86 19.19 -26.96 2.74
CA ASN A 86 18.85 -26.40 4.07
C ASN A 86 18.68 -24.86 4.13
N ARG A 87 19.10 -24.10 3.10
CA ARG A 87 19.00 -22.63 3.03
C ARG A 87 18.09 -22.13 1.90
N GLU A 88 17.44 -23.03 1.18
CA GLU A 88 16.54 -22.71 0.09
C GLU A 88 15.09 -22.60 0.57
N VAL A 89 14.38 -21.57 0.11
CA VAL A 89 12.96 -21.36 0.40
C VAL A 89 12.14 -21.76 -0.82
N PRO A 90 11.18 -22.69 -0.72
CA PRO A 90 10.34 -23.06 -1.86
C PRO A 90 9.32 -21.98 -2.18
N ILE A 91 9.15 -21.69 -3.47
CA ILE A 91 8.13 -20.79 -4.02
C ILE A 91 7.34 -21.54 -5.07
N TYR A 92 6.02 -21.60 -4.90
CA TYR A 92 5.14 -22.11 -5.95
C TYR A 92 5.07 -21.11 -7.12
N LYS A 93 5.34 -21.55 -8.34
CA LYS A 93 5.47 -20.68 -9.52
C LYS A 93 4.16 -20.02 -9.93
N TYR A 94 3.05 -20.74 -9.86
CA TYR A 94 1.75 -20.29 -10.36
C TYR A 94 0.88 -19.68 -9.26
N GLN A 95 1.46 -18.76 -8.50
CA GLN A 95 0.72 -17.95 -7.52
C GLN A 95 0.76 -16.47 -7.90
N PRO A 96 -0.21 -15.67 -7.44
CA PRO A 96 -0.18 -14.22 -7.56
C PRO A 96 1.16 -13.62 -7.09
N GLY A 97 1.65 -12.58 -7.79
CA GLY A 97 2.96 -11.98 -7.52
C GLY A 97 3.10 -11.36 -6.12
N ASP A 98 1.98 -10.87 -5.57
CA ASP A 98 1.85 -10.39 -4.18
C ASP A 98 2.09 -11.50 -3.16
N GLN A 99 1.70 -12.75 -3.44
CA GLN A 99 1.99 -13.90 -2.59
C GLN A 99 3.48 -14.27 -2.63
N ILE A 100 4.11 -14.24 -3.82
CA ILE A 100 5.56 -14.48 -3.94
C ILE A 100 6.34 -13.40 -3.16
N LEU A 101 5.94 -12.14 -3.31
CA LEU A 101 6.55 -11.03 -2.59
C LEU A 101 6.34 -11.14 -1.08
N ALA A 102 5.13 -11.46 -0.63
CA ALA A 102 4.83 -11.67 0.80
C ALA A 102 5.71 -12.78 1.41
N GLU A 103 5.95 -13.87 0.68
CA GLU A 103 6.85 -14.94 1.11
C GLU A 103 8.30 -14.44 1.23
N MET A 104 8.78 -13.70 0.23
CA MET A 104 10.12 -13.07 0.29
C MET A 104 10.27 -12.22 1.55
N ILE A 105 9.31 -11.32 1.78
CA ILE A 105 9.26 -10.42 2.93
C ILE A 105 9.30 -11.20 4.24
N ARG A 106 8.44 -12.23 4.38
CA ARG A 106 8.35 -13.04 5.60
C ARG A 106 9.69 -13.66 5.96
N GLN A 107 10.39 -14.22 4.97
CA GLN A 107 11.69 -14.84 5.19
C GLN A 107 12.74 -13.80 5.62
N CYS A 108 12.64 -12.59 5.11
CA CYS A 108 13.53 -11.49 5.46
C CYS A 108 13.27 -10.93 6.86
N SER A 109 12.02 -10.96 7.33
CA SER A 109 11.68 -10.66 8.73
C SER A 109 12.28 -11.70 9.68
N MET A 110 12.24 -12.99 9.32
CA MET A 110 12.80 -14.07 10.14
C MET A 110 14.34 -14.02 10.24
N SER A 111 15.02 -13.55 9.19
CA SER A 111 16.48 -13.36 9.19
C SER A 111 16.95 -12.03 9.79
N GLY A 112 16.03 -11.10 10.08
CA GLY A 112 16.33 -9.76 10.58
C GLY A 112 16.78 -8.75 9.51
N ASP A 113 16.71 -9.12 8.23
CA ASP A 113 17.14 -8.31 7.09
C ASP A 113 16.03 -7.45 6.46
N GLU A 114 14.79 -7.51 6.95
CA GLU A 114 13.63 -6.75 6.43
C GLU A 114 13.93 -5.26 6.22
N LYS A 115 14.66 -4.63 7.15
CA LYS A 115 15.05 -3.21 7.11
C LYS A 115 15.98 -2.83 5.95
N GLN A 116 16.48 -3.80 5.18
CA GLN A 116 17.43 -3.56 4.09
C GLN A 116 16.82 -3.69 2.69
N ILE A 117 15.60 -4.21 2.57
CA ILE A 117 14.94 -4.53 1.29
C ILE A 117 13.95 -3.45 0.89
N PHE A 118 13.29 -2.89 1.90
CA PHE A 118 12.45 -1.73 1.75
C PHE A 118 13.28 -0.47 1.80
N LEU A 119 12.85 0.55 1.08
CA LEU A 119 13.33 1.91 1.29
C LEU A 119 13.18 2.22 2.78
N LYS A 120 14.30 2.33 3.51
CA LYS A 120 14.24 2.93 4.84
C LYS A 120 13.66 4.32 4.66
N ILE A 121 12.51 4.57 5.28
CA ILE A 121 11.98 5.91 5.45
C ILE A 121 12.97 6.62 6.37
N THR A 122 13.98 7.22 5.74
CA THR A 122 15.09 7.88 6.41
C THR A 122 14.68 9.33 6.56
N GLY A 123 14.29 9.69 7.77
CA GLY A 123 13.82 11.02 8.14
C GLY A 123 12.30 11.12 8.26
N LYS A 124 11.83 12.04 9.12
CA LYS A 124 10.42 12.45 9.15
C LYS A 124 10.08 13.00 7.77
N LYS A 125 9.46 12.19 6.91
CA LYS A 125 8.66 12.72 5.81
C LYS A 125 7.48 13.45 6.47
N ASN A 126 7.28 14.72 6.11
CA ASN A 126 6.03 15.40 6.45
C ASN A 126 4.93 14.77 5.58
N CYS A 127 4.41 13.62 6.01
CA CYS A 127 3.23 13.02 5.40
C CYS A 127 2.05 13.97 5.62
N LYS A 128 1.41 14.39 4.52
CA LYS A 128 0.25 15.27 4.54
C LYS A 128 -1.02 14.43 4.45
N VAL A 129 -1.85 14.46 5.48
CA VAL A 129 -3.16 13.82 5.50
C VAL A 129 -4.24 14.81 5.07
N ILE A 130 -4.95 14.48 4.00
CA ILE A 130 -6.05 15.27 3.44
C ILE A 130 -7.35 14.49 3.61
N ALA A 131 -8.27 15.00 4.41
CA ALA A 131 -9.62 14.48 4.47
C ALA A 131 -10.46 15.05 3.32
N VAL A 132 -11.24 14.21 2.67
CA VAL A 132 -12.36 14.61 1.79
C VAL A 132 -13.64 14.24 2.53
N TYR A 133 -14.39 15.25 2.93
CA TYR A 133 -15.60 15.08 3.74
C TYR A 133 -16.60 16.18 3.39
N SER A 134 -17.90 15.91 3.48
CA SER A 134 -18.92 16.97 3.38
C SER A 134 -20.19 16.53 4.11
N PRO A 135 -20.85 17.45 4.85
CA PRO A 135 -22.20 17.21 5.37
C PRO A 135 -23.26 17.19 4.25
N VAL A 136 -22.89 17.56 3.02
CA VAL A 136 -23.75 17.49 1.83
C VAL A 136 -23.49 16.18 1.09
N ARG A 137 -24.52 15.33 1.03
CA ARG A 137 -24.45 14.03 0.35
C ARG A 137 -24.59 14.17 -1.16
N ARG A 138 -24.11 13.14 -1.90
CA ARG A 138 -24.19 13.03 -3.36
C ARG A 138 -23.54 14.20 -4.13
N ILE A 139 -22.49 14.78 -3.56
CA ILE A 139 -21.75 15.91 -4.16
C ILE A 139 -20.48 15.50 -4.93
N GLY A 140 -20.27 14.20 -5.11
CA GLY A 140 -19.11 13.67 -5.86
C GLY A 140 -17.80 13.61 -5.08
N LYS A 141 -17.85 13.39 -3.75
CA LYS A 141 -16.67 13.29 -2.87
C LYS A 141 -15.62 12.30 -3.39
N THR A 142 -16.03 11.05 -3.61
CA THR A 142 -15.15 9.97 -4.11
C THR A 142 -14.50 10.32 -5.44
N THR A 143 -15.29 10.84 -6.40
CA THR A 143 -14.77 11.28 -7.70
C THR A 143 -13.75 12.41 -7.55
N TYR A 144 -14.01 13.39 -6.67
CA TYR A 144 -13.08 14.46 -6.36
C TYR A 144 -11.80 13.92 -5.70
N ALA A 145 -11.92 13.04 -4.71
CA ALA A 145 -10.80 12.46 -3.97
C ALA A 145 -9.86 11.68 -4.90
N ILE A 146 -10.41 10.86 -5.80
CA ILE A 146 -9.62 10.12 -6.80
C ILE A 146 -8.94 11.08 -7.79
N ARG A 147 -9.66 12.08 -8.32
CA ARG A 147 -9.08 13.07 -9.25
C ARG A 147 -7.96 13.87 -8.60
N LEU A 148 -8.14 14.28 -7.34
CA LEU A 148 -7.13 14.95 -6.55
C LEU A 148 -5.91 14.04 -6.35
N GLY A 149 -6.14 12.77 -5.96
CA GLY A 149 -5.10 11.77 -5.76
C GLY A 149 -4.25 11.58 -7.00
N ARG A 150 -4.87 11.33 -8.16
CA ARG A 150 -4.18 11.17 -9.44
C ARG A 150 -3.39 12.41 -9.85
N LYS A 151 -3.92 13.61 -9.57
CA LYS A 151 -3.20 14.86 -9.84
C LYS A 151 -1.94 14.96 -9.00
N LEU A 152 -2.04 14.71 -7.69
CA LEU A 152 -0.93 14.78 -6.74
C LEU A 152 0.09 13.65 -6.97
N ALA A 153 -0.37 12.48 -7.40
CA ALA A 153 0.46 11.31 -7.67
C ALA A 153 1.44 11.48 -8.85
N LYS A 154 1.34 12.58 -9.60
CA LYS A 154 2.33 12.94 -10.62
C LYS A 154 3.66 13.40 -10.03
N GLU A 155 3.64 13.90 -8.80
CA GLU A 155 4.79 14.56 -8.16
C GLU A 155 5.15 13.97 -6.79
N ALA A 156 4.27 13.19 -6.18
CA ALA A 156 4.46 12.61 -4.85
C ALA A 156 3.91 11.19 -4.77
N ASN A 157 4.37 10.41 -3.79
CA ASN A 157 3.73 9.13 -3.46
C ASN A 157 2.42 9.38 -2.71
N VAL A 158 1.29 9.04 -3.33
CA VAL A 158 -0.06 9.30 -2.80
C VAL A 158 -0.81 7.99 -2.56
N LEU A 159 -1.36 7.84 -1.36
CA LEU A 159 -2.27 6.75 -0.98
C LEU A 159 -3.69 7.29 -0.82
N TYR A 160 -4.66 6.65 -1.48
CA TYR A 160 -6.09 6.87 -1.25
C TYR A 160 -6.67 5.76 -0.38
N LEU A 161 -7.43 6.16 0.65
CA LEU A 161 -8.20 5.28 1.51
C LEU A 161 -9.69 5.64 1.45
N GLY A 162 -10.50 4.71 0.95
CA GLY A 162 -11.95 4.81 0.99
C GLY A 162 -12.48 4.33 2.33
N MET A 163 -12.96 5.26 3.16
CA MET A 163 -13.51 5.01 4.50
C MET A 163 -15.03 5.24 4.54
N GLU A 164 -15.67 5.34 3.37
CA GLU A 164 -17.13 5.43 3.26
C GLU A 164 -17.79 4.09 3.61
N THR A 165 -19.01 4.16 4.14
CA THR A 165 -19.80 2.97 4.48
C THR A 165 -20.08 2.10 3.25
N TYR A 166 -20.16 2.73 2.07
CA TYR A 166 -20.39 2.09 0.79
C TYR A 166 -19.39 2.63 -0.25
N GLY A 167 -18.26 1.94 -0.42
CA GLY A 167 -17.15 2.41 -1.25
C GLY A 167 -17.33 2.27 -2.77
N GLY A 168 -18.44 1.71 -3.25
CA GLY A 168 -18.75 1.64 -4.69
C GLY A 168 -17.91 0.64 -5.48
N GLU A 169 -17.76 -0.58 -4.98
CA GLU A 169 -17.17 -1.72 -5.71
C GLU A 169 -17.89 -1.93 -7.06
N GLY A 170 -17.11 -2.23 -8.10
CA GLY A 170 -17.60 -2.31 -9.49
C GLY A 170 -17.77 -0.95 -10.18
N GLY A 171 -17.66 0.17 -9.44
CA GLY A 171 -17.66 1.53 -9.98
C GLY A 171 -16.23 2.05 -10.19
N HIS A 172 -15.77 2.90 -9.29
CA HIS A 172 -14.40 3.45 -9.34
C HIS A 172 -13.32 2.41 -9.02
N PHE A 173 -13.69 1.34 -8.32
CA PHE A 173 -12.78 0.31 -7.85
C PHE A 173 -13.20 -1.06 -8.43
N PRO A 174 -12.26 -1.86 -8.95
CA PRO A 174 -12.54 -3.24 -9.33
C PRO A 174 -12.84 -4.08 -8.08
N GLU A 175 -13.45 -5.24 -8.28
CA GLU A 175 -13.59 -6.25 -7.23
C GLU A 175 -12.21 -6.70 -6.73
N GLY A 176 -12.10 -6.99 -5.43
CA GLY A 176 -10.82 -7.35 -4.82
C GLY A 176 -10.96 -8.16 -3.53
N THR A 177 -10.04 -9.10 -3.33
CA THR A 177 -10.03 -9.99 -2.15
C THR A 177 -9.26 -9.42 -0.97
N GLN A 178 -8.33 -8.49 -1.20
CA GLN A 178 -7.58 -7.78 -0.16
C GLN A 178 -8.08 -6.35 -0.08
N THR A 179 -8.55 -5.97 1.11
CA THR A 179 -9.31 -4.75 1.36
C THR A 179 -8.73 -3.97 2.53
N LEU A 180 -9.31 -2.82 2.84
CA LEU A 180 -8.96 -2.03 4.01
C LEU A 180 -9.15 -2.81 5.33
N ALA A 181 -10.00 -3.85 5.35
CA ALA A 181 -10.17 -4.74 6.49
C ALA A 181 -8.88 -5.49 6.83
N ASP A 182 -8.17 -6.00 5.82
CA ASP A 182 -6.90 -6.72 5.99
C ASP A 182 -5.82 -5.79 6.55
N VAL A 183 -5.77 -4.56 6.02
CA VAL A 183 -4.82 -3.54 6.47
C VAL A 183 -5.06 -3.17 7.93
N LEU A 184 -6.32 -3.00 8.33
CA LEU A 184 -6.70 -2.79 9.73
C LEU A 184 -6.35 -3.98 10.62
N TYR A 185 -6.61 -5.21 10.16
CA TYR A 185 -6.23 -6.43 10.86
C TYR A 185 -4.73 -6.46 11.17
N TYR A 186 -3.89 -6.14 10.18
CA TYR A 186 -2.45 -6.02 10.41
C TYR A 186 -2.11 -4.83 11.30
N ALA A 187 -2.76 -3.69 11.15
CA ALA A 187 -2.51 -2.51 11.99
C ALA A 187 -2.82 -2.76 13.49
N ARG A 188 -3.70 -3.71 13.81
CA ARG A 188 -3.95 -4.16 15.21
C ARG A 188 -2.79 -4.93 15.82
N GLN A 189 -1.94 -5.56 15.00
CA GLN A 189 -0.81 -6.33 15.50
C GLN A 189 0.37 -5.40 15.85
N GLU A 190 1.00 -5.60 17.00
CA GLU A 190 2.13 -4.75 17.45
C GLU A 190 3.41 -4.99 16.63
N GLN A 191 3.62 -6.22 16.16
CA GLN A 191 4.83 -6.62 15.45
C GLN A 191 4.76 -6.38 13.94
N SER A 192 3.63 -5.91 13.41
CA SER A 192 3.47 -5.66 11.98
C SER A 192 4.06 -4.31 11.59
N ASN A 193 4.81 -4.30 10.49
CA ASN A 193 5.21 -3.07 9.81
C ASN A 193 4.17 -2.73 8.74
N ILE A 194 3.39 -1.66 8.92
CA ILE A 194 2.31 -1.33 7.98
C ILE A 194 2.87 -0.95 6.61
N GLY A 195 4.06 -0.35 6.54
CA GLY A 195 4.71 -0.04 5.27
C GLY A 195 4.91 -1.30 4.44
N THR A 196 5.49 -2.33 5.06
CA THR A 196 5.67 -3.67 4.47
C THR A 196 4.33 -4.27 4.00
N VAL A 197 3.30 -4.21 4.83
CA VAL A 197 1.96 -4.73 4.51
C VAL A 197 1.34 -4.01 3.32
N LEU A 198 1.47 -2.68 3.25
CA LEU A 198 0.93 -1.91 2.14
C LEU A 198 1.55 -2.33 0.81
N THR A 199 2.84 -2.69 0.77
CA THR A 199 3.52 -3.13 -0.46
C THR A 199 2.90 -4.37 -1.11
N THR A 200 2.15 -5.16 -0.35
CA THR A 200 1.52 -6.38 -0.86
C THR A 200 0.04 -6.21 -1.16
N ILE A 201 -0.63 -5.19 -0.59
CA ILE A 201 -2.08 -5.01 -0.68
C ILE A 201 -2.48 -3.89 -1.66
N VAL A 202 -1.66 -2.86 -1.81
CA VAL A 202 -2.04 -1.67 -2.60
C VAL A 202 -2.25 -2.01 -4.08
N ARG A 203 -3.22 -1.33 -4.68
CA ARG A 203 -3.53 -1.36 -6.11
C ARG A 203 -3.15 -0.01 -6.73
N HIS A 204 -2.97 0.00 -8.05
CA HIS A 204 -2.47 1.17 -8.78
C HIS A 204 -3.45 1.61 -9.87
N SER A 205 -3.75 2.92 -9.94
CA SER A 205 -4.56 3.53 -10.99
C SER A 205 -4.01 4.90 -11.39
N GLU A 206 -3.48 5.05 -12.61
CA GLU A 206 -2.93 6.33 -13.13
C GLU A 206 -1.95 7.02 -12.13
N ASN A 207 -1.03 6.23 -11.55
CA ASN A 207 -0.04 6.58 -10.51
C ASN A 207 -0.56 6.73 -9.07
N LEU A 208 -1.88 6.79 -8.87
CA LEU A 208 -2.49 6.78 -7.54
C LEU A 208 -2.48 5.37 -6.97
N ASP A 209 -1.96 5.22 -5.75
CA ASP A 209 -2.04 3.98 -5.01
C ASP A 209 -3.31 4.02 -4.15
N TYR A 210 -4.04 2.90 -4.10
CA TYR A 210 -5.29 2.81 -3.36
C TYR A 210 -5.46 1.42 -2.76
N ILE A 211 -6.26 1.35 -1.71
CA ILE A 211 -6.71 0.08 -1.12
C ILE A 211 -8.18 -0.10 -1.48
N VAL A 212 -8.56 -1.33 -1.83
CA VAL A 212 -9.96 -1.66 -2.15
C VAL A 212 -10.83 -1.38 -0.90
N PRO A 213 -11.95 -0.64 -1.02
CA PRO A 213 -12.85 -0.39 0.09
C PRO A 213 -13.40 -1.70 0.70
N MET A 214 -13.84 -1.64 1.96
CA MET A 214 -14.46 -2.80 2.59
C MET A 214 -15.83 -3.08 1.95
N PRO A 215 -16.16 -4.33 1.60
CA PRO A 215 -17.42 -4.66 0.92
C PRO A 215 -18.62 -4.66 1.88
N VAL A 216 -18.38 -4.84 3.19
CA VAL A 216 -19.43 -4.94 4.21
C VAL A 216 -19.49 -3.66 5.05
N SER A 217 -20.62 -2.95 4.96
CA SER A 217 -20.85 -1.70 5.66
C SER A 217 -20.80 -1.80 7.18
N GLU A 218 -21.23 -2.94 7.74
CA GLU A 218 -21.22 -3.16 9.18
C GLU A 218 -19.80 -3.23 9.73
N ASP A 219 -18.87 -3.80 8.97
CA ASP A 219 -17.46 -3.83 9.37
C ASP A 219 -16.87 -2.41 9.45
N ILE A 220 -17.25 -1.50 8.55
CA ILE A 220 -16.84 -0.08 8.62
C ILE A 220 -17.40 0.58 9.88
N LYS A 221 -18.69 0.36 10.15
CA LYS A 221 -19.37 0.97 11.30
C LYS A 221 -18.79 0.48 12.61
N GLU A 222 -18.29 -0.75 12.71
CA GLU A 222 -17.73 -1.28 13.95
C GLU A 222 -16.37 -0.70 14.33
N ILE A 223 -15.64 -0.13 13.38
CA ILE A 223 -14.31 0.43 13.63
C ILE A 223 -14.43 1.73 14.43
N ASP A 224 -13.74 1.79 15.56
CA ASP A 224 -13.70 2.99 16.38
C ASP A 224 -12.72 4.05 15.82
N SER A 225 -12.85 5.29 16.32
CA SER A 225 -11.97 6.38 15.89
C SER A 225 -10.50 6.16 16.25
N GLU A 226 -10.20 5.41 17.31
CA GLU A 226 -8.84 5.15 17.77
C GLU A 226 -8.11 4.17 16.84
N GLU A 227 -8.81 3.16 16.34
CA GLU A 227 -8.33 2.23 15.33
C GLU A 227 -8.00 2.95 14.02
N TRP A 228 -8.87 3.87 13.57
CA TRP A 228 -8.59 4.71 12.40
C TRP A 228 -7.36 5.58 12.61
N ILE A 229 -7.29 6.29 13.74
CA ILE A 229 -6.16 7.15 14.09
C ILE A 229 -4.87 6.34 14.13
N ARG A 230 -4.88 5.16 14.76
CA ARG A 230 -3.71 4.27 14.85
C ARG A 230 -3.25 3.80 13.46
N LEU A 231 -4.17 3.41 12.59
CA LEU A 231 -3.83 3.04 11.22
C LEU A 231 -3.16 4.22 10.49
N ILE A 232 -3.78 5.39 10.52
CA ILE A 232 -3.27 6.59 9.83
C ILE A 232 -1.89 6.98 10.37
N GLN A 233 -1.68 6.93 11.69
CA GLN A 233 -0.37 7.17 12.32
C GLN A 233 0.69 6.17 11.86
N LYS A 234 0.36 4.87 11.85
CA LYS A 234 1.28 3.85 11.33
C LYS A 234 1.63 4.13 9.87
N ILE A 235 0.67 4.52 9.03
CA ILE A 235 0.94 4.87 7.62
C ILE A 235 1.89 6.06 7.54
N ILE A 236 1.65 7.13 8.30
CA ILE A 236 2.52 8.32 8.36
C ILE A 236 3.95 7.94 8.74
N GLU A 237 4.13 7.06 9.72
CA GLU A 237 5.42 6.76 10.32
C GLU A 237 6.22 5.68 9.58
N GLN A 238 5.52 4.73 8.96
CA GLN A 238 6.11 3.48 8.49
C GLN A 238 5.97 3.24 6.99
N SER A 239 5.32 4.15 6.23
CA SER A 239 5.16 4.00 4.77
C SER A 239 5.90 5.06 3.94
N ILE A 240 6.00 4.82 2.63
CA ILE A 240 6.65 5.75 1.68
C ILE A 240 5.80 6.98 1.32
N TYR A 241 4.52 6.98 1.71
CA TYR A 241 3.53 7.93 1.25
C TYR A 241 3.77 9.32 1.81
N GLU A 242 3.80 10.29 0.91
CA GLU A 242 3.97 11.71 1.24
C GLU A 242 2.61 12.38 1.41
N ILE A 243 1.56 11.82 0.81
CA ILE A 243 0.19 12.30 0.92
C ILE A 243 -0.74 11.12 1.12
N VAL A 244 -1.61 11.20 2.12
CA VAL A 244 -2.70 10.25 2.35
C VAL A 244 -4.03 10.98 2.18
N ILE A 245 -4.89 10.49 1.31
CA ILE A 245 -6.23 11.02 1.09
C ILE A 245 -7.24 10.09 1.75
N LEU A 246 -8.03 10.62 2.68
CA LEU A 246 -9.09 9.91 3.37
C LEU A 246 -10.45 10.35 2.80
N ASP A 247 -11.16 9.45 2.12
CA ASP A 247 -12.53 9.73 1.67
C ASP A 247 -13.51 9.20 2.72
N MET A 248 -14.18 10.11 3.42
CA MET A 248 -14.95 9.82 4.61
C MET A 248 -16.41 10.28 4.47
N ASP A 249 -17.32 9.52 5.07
CA ASP A 249 -18.71 9.89 5.27
C ASP A 249 -19.08 9.80 6.76
N GLU A 250 -20.38 9.97 7.06
CA GLU A 250 -20.92 9.89 8.42
C GLU A 250 -20.84 8.49 9.05
N GLY A 251 -20.40 7.46 8.31
CA GLY A 251 -20.20 6.11 8.85
C GLY A 251 -18.99 5.97 9.76
N VAL A 252 -18.03 6.90 9.69
CA VAL A 252 -16.86 6.94 10.57
C VAL A 252 -17.29 7.36 11.98
N ARG A 253 -17.20 6.45 12.96
CA ARG A 253 -17.47 6.74 14.38
C ARG A 253 -16.55 7.85 14.89
N ASP A 254 -17.09 8.77 15.68
CA ASP A 254 -16.41 9.96 16.22
C ASP A 254 -15.58 10.72 15.18
N ILE A 255 -16.15 10.97 14.01
CA ILE A 255 -15.45 11.54 12.85
C ILE A 255 -14.61 12.79 13.17
N TYR A 256 -15.03 13.63 14.12
CA TYR A 256 -14.27 14.82 14.55
C TYR A 256 -12.90 14.49 15.14
N ARG A 257 -12.75 13.35 15.83
CA ARG A 257 -11.45 12.87 16.31
C ARG A 257 -10.53 12.48 15.16
N VAL A 258 -11.07 11.86 14.12
CA VAL A 258 -10.31 11.48 12.91
C VAL A 258 -9.95 12.72 12.07
N LEU A 259 -10.89 13.64 11.88
CA LEU A 259 -10.64 14.91 11.18
C LEU A 259 -9.58 15.76 11.89
N ARG A 260 -9.52 15.71 13.23
CA ARG A 260 -8.53 16.43 14.04
C ARG A 260 -7.09 16.02 13.74
N ILE A 261 -6.80 14.78 13.33
CA ILE A 261 -5.44 14.37 12.97
C ILE A 261 -5.05 14.75 11.53
N CYS A 262 -6.01 15.15 10.70
CA CYS A 262 -5.75 15.57 9.32
C CYS A 262 -5.04 16.91 9.26
N ASN A 263 -4.26 17.16 8.20
CA ASN A 263 -3.65 18.46 7.94
C ASN A 263 -4.64 19.42 7.27
N GLU A 264 -5.44 18.91 6.33
CA GLU A 264 -6.45 19.67 5.58
C GLU A 264 -7.74 18.87 5.48
N ILE A 265 -8.87 19.58 5.45
CA ILE A 265 -10.20 19.00 5.24
C ILE A 265 -10.80 19.67 4.00
N HIS A 266 -10.79 18.96 2.89
CA HIS A 266 -11.44 19.38 1.66
C HIS A 266 -12.95 19.14 1.77
N MET A 267 -13.68 20.23 2.06
CA MET A 267 -15.14 20.21 2.15
C MET A 267 -15.78 20.55 0.82
N LEU A 268 -16.41 19.57 0.18
CA LEU A 268 -17.16 19.83 -1.05
C LEU A 268 -18.46 20.57 -0.73
N THR A 269 -18.75 21.60 -1.52
CA THR A 269 -19.95 22.42 -1.41
C THR A 269 -20.55 22.66 -2.79
N ILE A 270 -21.85 22.96 -2.83
CA ILE A 270 -22.59 23.38 -4.01
C ILE A 270 -23.35 24.65 -3.65
N ASP A 271 -23.45 25.58 -4.60
CA ASP A 271 -24.19 26.83 -4.45
C ASP A 271 -25.70 26.55 -4.46
N GLU A 272 -26.20 26.08 -3.33
CA GLU A 272 -27.61 25.77 -3.10
C GLU A 272 -27.96 26.10 -1.64
N PRO A 273 -29.07 26.83 -1.37
CA PRO A 273 -29.43 27.26 -0.01
C PRO A 273 -29.51 26.11 1.02
N VAL A 274 -29.99 24.93 0.61
CA VAL A 274 -30.08 23.76 1.51
C VAL A 274 -28.71 23.17 1.81
N ALA A 275 -27.79 23.18 0.84
CA ALA A 275 -26.41 22.74 1.03
C ALA A 275 -25.65 23.69 1.95
N GLU A 276 -25.81 25.00 1.77
CA GLU A 276 -25.24 26.03 2.64
C GLU A 276 -25.73 25.91 4.08
N ALA A 277 -27.04 25.67 4.27
CA ALA A 277 -27.61 25.47 5.60
C ALA A 277 -27.01 24.25 6.32
N LYS A 278 -26.78 23.14 5.59
CA LYS A 278 -26.12 21.95 6.16
C LYS A 278 -24.67 22.22 6.55
N VAL A 279 -23.93 22.96 5.72
CA VAL A 279 -22.56 23.37 6.03
C VAL A 279 -22.52 24.29 7.24
N ALA A 280 -23.44 25.25 7.33
CA ALA A 280 -23.55 26.15 8.48
C ALA A 280 -23.89 25.38 9.77
N GLN A 281 -24.80 24.42 9.71
CA GLN A 281 -25.14 23.55 10.84
C GLN A 281 -23.91 22.76 11.32
N PHE A 282 -23.17 22.16 10.39
CA PHE A 282 -21.94 21.42 10.68
C PHE A 282 -20.88 22.31 11.34
N GLU A 283 -20.62 23.50 10.80
CA GLU A 283 -19.63 24.43 11.36
C GLU A 283 -20.03 24.94 12.76
N ALA A 284 -21.33 25.18 12.99
CA ALA A 284 -21.86 25.56 14.29
C ALA A 284 -21.73 24.42 15.33
N GLU A 285 -21.95 23.17 14.90
CA GLU A 285 -21.75 22.00 15.75
C GLU A 285 -20.28 21.83 16.16
N LEU A 286 -19.34 22.03 15.23
CA LEU A 286 -17.90 21.99 15.55
C LEU A 286 -17.54 23.02 16.64
N GLU A 287 -18.10 24.23 16.58
CA GLU A 287 -17.87 25.27 17.58
C GLU A 287 -18.50 24.91 18.93
N LEU A 288 -19.75 24.43 18.92
CA LEU A 288 -20.46 24.01 20.13
C LEU A 288 -19.74 22.88 20.88
N LEU A 289 -19.11 21.96 20.15
CA LEU A 289 -18.44 20.78 20.70
C LEU A 289 -16.94 20.98 20.97
N GLY A 290 -16.38 22.18 20.75
CA GLY A 290 -14.96 22.47 21.02
C GLY A 290 -13.99 21.88 20.00
N TYR A 291 -14.40 21.82 18.72
CA TYR A 291 -13.62 21.37 17.57
C TYR A 291 -13.25 22.52 16.62
N GLU A 292 -12.97 23.72 17.15
CA GLU A 292 -12.55 24.89 16.36
C GLU A 292 -11.19 24.66 15.68
N ASP A 293 -10.37 23.76 16.21
CA ASP A 293 -9.16 23.29 15.57
C ASP A 293 -9.42 22.50 14.28
N VAL A 294 -10.50 21.71 14.23
CA VAL A 294 -10.98 21.04 13.01
C VAL A 294 -11.51 22.06 12.03
N ARG A 295 -12.34 23.00 12.49
CA ARG A 295 -12.93 24.06 11.65
C ARG A 295 -11.86 24.87 10.90
N ARG A 296 -10.74 25.21 11.56
CA ARG A 296 -9.62 25.96 10.96
C ARG A 296 -8.91 25.23 9.80
N LYS A 297 -9.10 23.91 9.67
CA LYS A 297 -8.50 23.08 8.62
C LYS A 297 -9.40 22.91 7.41
N ILE A 298 -10.63 23.42 7.46
CA ILE A 298 -11.61 23.29 6.39
C ILE A 298 -11.24 24.19 5.21
N ILE A 299 -11.14 23.59 4.03
CA ILE A 299 -10.96 24.25 2.74
C ILE A 299 -12.17 23.90 1.89
N ARG A 300 -13.03 24.89 1.64
CA ARG A 300 -14.23 24.70 0.79
C ARG A 300 -13.82 24.46 -0.67
N LYS A 301 -14.44 23.47 -1.29
CA LYS A 301 -14.22 23.02 -2.67
C LYS A 301 -15.56 23.02 -3.40
N GLU A 302 -15.90 24.18 -3.94
CA GLU A 302 -17.13 24.38 -4.68
C GLU A 302 -17.13 23.56 -5.97
N GLN A 303 -18.16 22.73 -6.14
CA GLN A 303 -18.37 22.00 -7.38
C GLN A 303 -19.09 22.92 -8.37
N ARG A 304 -18.46 23.15 -9.53
CA ARG A 304 -19.13 23.78 -10.66
C ARG A 304 -19.94 22.70 -11.37
N THR A 305 -21.27 22.85 -11.32
CA THR A 305 -22.23 22.06 -12.10
C THR A 305 -22.08 22.29 -13.60
#